data_AF-A0A314ZSW3-F1
#
_entry.id   AF-A0A314ZSW3-F1
#
_cell.length_a   1.000
_cell.length_b   1.000
_cell.length_c   1.000
_cell.angle_alpha   90.00
_cell.angle_beta   90.00
_cell.angle_gamma   90.00
#
_symmetry.space_group_name_H-M   'P 1'
#
loop_
_entity.id
_entity.type
_entity.pdbx_description
1 polymer ?
#
loop_
_entity_poly.entity_id
_entity_poly.type
_entity_poly.pdbx_seq_one_letter_code
_entity_poly.pdbx_strand_id
1 'polypeptide(L)'
;MGFTKVSQKFVTQVTPERMFKALVLDAHNICPKLMFSSIKSIDFVEGEGEVGTIKQINFTEASPMRYVKHRIDALDKEALSCTYTFIECDAENSLLETLEYITYEVKFEGYGRGGCICNLTSTYKAKGDIHIKEEDIELGKDRAIGMYEVLEAYLMAHPRAYT
;
A
#
# COMPACT_ATOMS: atom_id res chain seq x y z
N MET A 1 10.07 -8.66 -22.58
CA MET A 1 9.00 -8.36 -21.58
C MET A 1 9.31 -9.04 -20.26
N GLY A 2 10.11 -8.38 -19.42
CA GLY A 2 10.48 -8.88 -18.09
C GLY A 2 9.39 -8.59 -17.06
N PHE A 3 8.98 -9.62 -16.31
CA PHE A 3 8.20 -9.46 -15.08
C PHE A 3 9.16 -9.57 -13.90
N THR A 4 9.13 -8.59 -13.01
CA THR A 4 9.83 -8.68 -11.73
C THR A 4 8.79 -8.83 -10.63
N LYS A 5 8.89 -9.91 -9.85
CA LYS A 5 7.98 -10.17 -8.72
C LYS A 5 8.77 -10.15 -7.43
N VAL A 6 8.32 -9.33 -6.49
CA VAL A 6 8.95 -9.16 -5.17
C VAL A 6 7.91 -9.48 -4.12
N SER A 7 8.21 -10.40 -3.21
CA SER A 7 7.29 -10.79 -2.15
C SER A 7 7.94 -10.62 -0.79
N GLN A 8 7.19 -10.06 0.14
CA GLN A 8 7.66 -9.68 1.46
C GLN A 8 6.60 -10.03 2.50
N LYS A 9 7.05 -10.28 3.73
CA LYS A 9 6.19 -10.65 4.84
C LYS A 9 6.52 -9.78 6.04
N PHE A 10 5.48 -9.22 6.66
CA PHE A 10 5.59 -8.43 7.88
C PHE A 10 4.80 -9.13 8.98
N VAL A 11 5.47 -9.48 10.07
CA VAL A 11 4.83 -10.07 11.25
C VAL A 11 4.43 -8.93 12.17
N THR A 12 3.18 -8.94 12.61
CA THR A 12 2.62 -7.94 13.52
C THR A 12 1.93 -8.63 14.70
N GLN A 13 1.82 -7.93 15.82
CA GLN A 13 1.12 -8.38 17.03
C GLN A 13 -0.38 -8.00 17.03
N VAL A 14 -0.88 -7.50 15.91
CA VAL A 14 -2.27 -7.06 15.73
C VAL A 14 -3.04 -8.10 14.91
N THR A 15 -4.33 -8.27 15.18
CA THR A 15 -5.15 -9.24 14.45
C THR A 15 -5.28 -8.88 12.96
N PRO A 16 -5.41 -9.89 12.06
CA PRO A 16 -5.54 -9.67 10.63
C PRO A 16 -6.68 -8.71 10.26
N GLU A 17 -7.84 -8.82 10.91
CA GLU A 17 -9.02 -8.01 10.64
C GLU A 17 -8.78 -6.54 10.97
N ARG A 18 -8.05 -6.26 12.06
CA ARG A 18 -7.74 -4.89 12.48
C ARG A 18 -6.73 -4.25 11.54
N MET A 19 -5.70 -5.01 11.16
CA MET A 19 -4.73 -4.57 10.15
C MET A 19 -5.41 -4.29 8.81
N PHE A 20 -6.24 -5.21 8.32
CA PHE A 20 -6.96 -5.07 7.06
C PHE A 20 -7.91 -3.86 7.07
N LYS A 21 -8.71 -3.69 8.13
CA LYS A 21 -9.59 -2.53 8.28
C LYS A 21 -8.79 -1.23 8.23
N ALA A 22 -7.69 -1.12 8.98
CA ALA A 22 -6.91 0.11 9.06
C ALA A 22 -6.10 0.41 7.76
N LEU A 23 -5.46 -0.60 7.16
CA LEU A 23 -4.58 -0.42 5.99
C LEU A 23 -5.30 -0.43 4.64
N VAL A 24 -6.44 -1.10 4.53
CA VAL A 24 -7.13 -1.27 3.24
C VAL A 24 -8.42 -0.46 3.19
N LEU A 25 -9.27 -0.63 4.19
CA LEU A 25 -10.61 -0.03 4.19
C LEU A 25 -10.58 1.44 4.65
N ASP A 26 -9.87 1.74 5.73
CA ASP A 26 -9.88 3.06 6.37
C ASP A 26 -8.57 3.84 6.27
N ALA A 27 -7.65 3.39 5.41
CA ALA A 27 -6.36 4.04 5.19
C ALA A 27 -6.50 5.54 4.91
N HIS A 28 -7.57 5.92 4.22
CA HIS A 28 -7.83 7.30 3.84
C HIS A 28 -8.03 8.25 5.04
N ASN A 29 -8.53 7.73 6.16
CA ASN A 29 -8.73 8.48 7.38
C ASN A 29 -7.55 8.38 8.34
N ILE A 30 -6.94 7.20 8.47
CA ILE A 30 -5.90 6.96 9.47
C ILE A 30 -4.50 7.34 9.00
N CYS A 31 -4.14 7.05 7.75
CA CYS A 31 -2.78 7.28 7.25
C CYS A 31 -2.38 8.75 7.29
N PRO A 32 -3.20 9.72 6.84
CA PRO A 32 -2.87 11.14 6.96
C PRO A 32 -2.71 11.61 8.41
N LYS A 33 -3.39 10.98 9.38
CA LYS A 33 -3.29 11.35 10.81
C LYS A 33 -2.00 10.83 11.44
N LEU A 34 -1.61 9.59 11.11
CA LEU A 34 -0.43 8.97 11.70
C LEU A 34 0.87 9.39 11.00
N MET A 35 0.82 9.59 9.69
CA MET A 35 1.96 9.94 8.85
C MET A 35 1.81 11.37 8.30
N PHE A 36 1.29 12.29 9.12
CA PHE A 36 0.95 13.68 8.74
C PHE A 36 2.14 14.49 8.20
N SER A 37 3.36 14.10 8.54
CA SER A 37 4.57 14.72 8.01
C SER A 37 4.81 14.39 6.52
N SER A 38 4.31 13.24 6.05
CA SER A 38 4.53 12.73 4.70
C SER A 38 3.26 12.71 3.85
N ILE A 39 2.12 12.34 4.44
CA ILE A 39 0.83 12.19 3.76
C ILE A 39 -0.09 13.33 4.19
N LYS A 40 -0.49 14.16 3.22
CA LYS A 40 -1.42 15.28 3.41
C LYS A 40 -2.87 14.81 3.44
N SER A 41 -3.25 14.00 2.46
CA SER A 41 -4.60 13.42 2.35
C SER A 41 -4.57 12.16 1.50
N ILE A 42 -5.64 11.38 1.59
CA ILE A 42 -5.91 10.30 0.65
C ILE A 42 -7.36 10.46 0.23
N ASP A 43 -7.58 10.73 -1.04
CA ASP A 43 -8.86 11.11 -1.58
C ASP A 43 -9.37 10.05 -2.56
N PHE A 44 -10.68 9.80 -2.58
CA PHE A 44 -11.31 8.99 -3.62
C PHE A 44 -11.59 9.87 -4.83
N VAL A 45 -10.90 9.59 -5.94
CA VAL A 45 -11.09 10.29 -7.22
C VAL A 45 -12.27 9.68 -7.97
N GLU A 46 -12.43 8.37 -7.85
CA GLU A 46 -13.53 7.59 -8.43
C GLU A 46 -13.87 6.43 -7.49
N GLY A 47 -15.15 6.13 -7.29
CA GLY A 47 -15.62 5.08 -6.38
C GLY A 47 -15.56 5.45 -4.89
N GLU A 48 -15.98 4.52 -4.01
CA GLU A 48 -16.10 4.74 -2.56
C GLU A 48 -15.36 3.67 -1.72
N GLY A 49 -14.41 2.96 -2.32
CA GLY A 49 -13.59 1.94 -1.65
C GLY A 49 -13.83 0.50 -2.12
N GLU A 50 -14.72 0.30 -3.08
CA GLU A 50 -14.96 -0.96 -3.79
C GLU A 50 -13.99 -1.21 -4.96
N VAL A 51 -14.09 -2.38 -5.57
CA VAL A 51 -13.33 -2.72 -6.78
C VAL A 51 -13.62 -1.69 -7.89
N GLY A 52 -12.57 -1.18 -8.51
CA GLY A 52 -12.61 -0.08 -9.48
C GLY A 52 -12.29 1.28 -8.87
N THR A 53 -12.37 1.45 -7.54
CA THR A 53 -12.08 2.73 -6.87
C THR A 53 -10.65 3.20 -7.17
N ILE A 54 -10.50 4.48 -7.49
CA ILE A 54 -9.22 5.17 -7.64
C ILE A 54 -8.96 6.02 -6.39
N LYS A 55 -7.95 5.64 -5.61
CA LYS A 55 -7.44 6.40 -4.46
C LYS A 55 -6.25 7.25 -4.89
N GLN A 56 -6.29 8.54 -4.60
CA GLN A 56 -5.14 9.43 -4.75
C GLN A 56 -4.52 9.72 -3.39
N ILE A 57 -3.26 9.38 -3.19
CA ILE A 57 -2.49 9.75 -2.01
C ILE A 57 -1.76 11.05 -2.34
N ASN A 58 -2.06 12.11 -1.60
CA ASN A 58 -1.39 13.40 -1.72
C ASN A 58 -0.31 13.51 -0.65
N PHE A 59 0.91 13.82 -1.06
CA PHE A 59 2.03 14.01 -0.16
C PHE A 59 2.20 15.48 0.23
N THR A 60 2.96 15.71 1.30
CA THR A 60 3.32 17.05 1.75
C THR A 60 4.41 17.64 0.84
N GLU A 61 4.65 18.95 0.95
CA GLU A 61 5.71 19.65 0.19
C GLU A 61 7.13 19.15 0.51
N ALA A 62 7.30 18.35 1.57
CA ALA A 62 8.55 17.69 1.90
C ALA A 62 8.86 16.49 0.98
N SER A 63 7.86 15.97 0.26
CA SER A 63 8.03 14.90 -0.71
C SER A 63 8.41 15.48 -2.08
N PRO A 64 9.39 14.90 -2.80
CA PRO A 64 9.69 15.28 -4.18
C PRO A 64 8.57 14.92 -5.16
N MET A 65 7.62 14.09 -4.73
CA MET A 65 6.47 13.62 -5.49
C MET A 65 5.19 14.17 -4.85
N ARG A 66 4.30 14.81 -5.63
CA ARG A 66 3.11 15.47 -5.06
C ARG A 66 1.98 14.49 -4.79
N TYR A 67 1.74 13.54 -5.69
CA TYR A 67 0.70 12.53 -5.50
C TYR A 67 0.99 11.21 -6.23
N VAL A 68 0.30 10.17 -5.80
CA VAL A 68 0.17 8.88 -6.49
C VAL A 68 -1.28 8.46 -6.58
N LYS A 69 -1.65 7.73 -7.63
CA LYS A 69 -2.98 7.11 -7.74
C LYS A 69 -2.88 5.59 -7.78
N HIS A 70 -3.71 4.95 -6.98
CA HIS A 70 -3.89 3.50 -6.96
C HIS A 70 -5.33 3.16 -7.33
N ARG A 71 -5.53 2.13 -8.17
CA ARG A 71 -6.85 1.56 -8.45
C ARG A 71 -7.00 0.24 -7.70
N ILE A 72 -8.13 0.02 -7.03
CA ILE A 72 -8.46 -1.29 -6.45
C ILE A 72 -8.90 -2.23 -7.57
N ASP A 73 -8.18 -3.33 -7.78
CA ASP A 73 -8.50 -4.33 -8.82
C ASP A 73 -9.29 -5.51 -8.26
N ALA A 74 -9.04 -5.87 -7.00
CA ALA A 74 -9.77 -6.91 -6.29
C ALA A 74 -9.81 -6.58 -4.80
N LEU A 75 -10.92 -6.88 -4.14
CA LEU A 75 -11.08 -6.71 -2.71
C LEU A 75 -11.91 -7.88 -2.16
N ASP A 76 -11.30 -8.67 -1.28
CA ASP A 76 -11.96 -9.76 -0.58
C ASP A 76 -11.87 -9.51 0.93
N LYS A 77 -13.02 -9.16 1.51
CA LYS A 77 -13.14 -8.84 2.94
C LYS A 77 -13.17 -10.11 3.81
N GLU A 78 -13.51 -11.26 3.25
CA GLU A 78 -13.56 -12.53 3.98
C GLU A 78 -12.17 -13.17 4.02
N ALA A 79 -11.47 -13.18 2.88
CA ALA A 79 -10.08 -13.64 2.80
C ALA A 79 -9.05 -12.61 3.27
N LEU A 80 -9.50 -11.42 3.68
CA LEU A 80 -8.67 -10.29 4.11
C LEU A 80 -7.55 -9.98 3.10
N SER A 81 -7.94 -9.82 1.84
CA SER A 81 -7.00 -9.58 0.75
C SER A 81 -7.46 -8.44 -0.16
N CYS A 82 -6.49 -7.77 -0.76
CA CYS A 82 -6.71 -6.67 -1.66
C CYS A 82 -5.63 -6.66 -2.74
N THR A 83 -6.03 -6.46 -3.98
CA THR A 83 -5.13 -6.20 -5.10
C THR A 83 -5.37 -4.81 -5.61
N TYR A 84 -4.30 -4.03 -5.81
CA TYR A 84 -4.39 -2.69 -6.38
C TYR A 84 -3.24 -2.41 -7.34
N THR A 85 -3.52 -1.61 -8.37
CA THR A 85 -2.57 -1.20 -9.40
C THR A 85 -2.13 0.23 -9.18
N PHE A 86 -0.82 0.49 -9.29
CA PHE A 86 -0.27 1.83 -9.41
C PHE A 86 -0.49 2.37 -10.82
N ILE A 87 -1.34 3.39 -10.94
CA ILE A 87 -1.79 3.88 -12.26
C ILE A 87 -1.17 5.22 -12.64
N GLU A 88 -0.82 6.08 -11.67
CA GLU A 88 -0.36 7.44 -11.96
C GLU A 88 0.53 7.98 -10.83
N CYS A 89 1.51 8.81 -11.19
CA CYS A 89 2.49 9.39 -10.30
C CYS A 89 2.88 10.79 -10.78
N ASP A 90 2.90 11.77 -9.89
CA ASP A 90 3.38 13.12 -10.18
C ASP A 90 4.86 13.27 -9.84
N ALA A 91 5.70 12.63 -10.64
CA ALA A 91 7.15 12.75 -10.56
C ALA A 91 7.75 12.75 -11.98
N GLU A 92 8.64 13.71 -12.26
CA GLU A 92 9.46 13.70 -13.48
C GLU A 92 10.42 12.48 -13.44
N ASN A 93 10.53 11.73 -14.53
CA ASN A 93 11.22 10.42 -14.57
C ASN A 93 10.60 9.37 -13.64
N SER A 94 9.28 9.36 -13.49
CA SER A 94 8.61 8.37 -12.65
C SER A 94 8.86 6.94 -13.14
N LEU A 95 8.87 5.99 -12.21
CA LEU A 95 8.85 4.55 -12.50
C LEU A 95 7.76 4.16 -13.51
N LEU A 96 6.65 4.88 -13.58
CA LEU A 96 5.56 4.60 -14.53
C LEU A 96 5.91 4.95 -15.99
N GLU A 97 6.95 5.74 -16.23
CA GLU A 97 7.45 5.95 -17.59
C GLU A 97 8.11 4.69 -18.14
N THR A 98 8.81 3.93 -17.29
CA THR A 98 9.51 2.69 -17.65
C THR A 98 8.67 1.43 -17.43
N LEU A 99 7.54 1.53 -16.73
CA LEU A 99 6.66 0.41 -16.39
C LEU A 99 5.33 0.49 -17.15
N GLU A 100 4.86 -0.65 -17.66
CA GLU A 100 3.49 -0.81 -18.14
C GLU A 100 2.50 -0.74 -16.97
N TYR A 101 2.82 -1.41 -15.85
CA TYR A 101 2.07 -1.33 -14.61
C TYR A 101 2.87 -1.87 -13.42
N ILE A 102 2.41 -1.53 -12.22
CA ILE A 102 2.79 -2.20 -10.96
C ILE A 102 1.50 -2.64 -10.28
N THR A 103 1.40 -3.93 -9.94
CA THR A 103 0.30 -4.45 -9.12
C THR A 103 0.83 -4.85 -7.76
N TYR A 104 0.04 -4.58 -6.73
CA TYR A 104 0.30 -4.97 -5.36
C TYR A 104 -0.81 -5.91 -4.91
N GLU A 105 -0.43 -7.09 -4.44
CA GLU A 105 -1.31 -8.05 -3.80
C GLU A 105 -0.99 -8.08 -2.31
N VAL A 106 -1.98 -7.74 -1.49
CA VAL A 106 -1.85 -7.71 -0.03
C VAL A 106 -2.80 -8.74 0.57
N LYS A 107 -2.30 -9.56 1.49
CA LYS A 107 -3.10 -10.55 2.22
C LYS A 107 -2.70 -10.59 3.69
N PHE A 108 -3.70 -10.60 4.57
CA PHE A 108 -3.50 -10.64 6.02
C PHE A 108 -3.91 -12.01 6.55
N GLU A 109 -3.00 -12.71 7.22
CA GLU A 109 -3.20 -14.07 7.70
C GLU A 109 -2.91 -14.17 9.20
N GLY A 110 -3.69 -14.96 9.93
CA GLY A 110 -3.50 -15.13 11.37
C GLY A 110 -2.14 -15.71 11.73
N TYR A 111 -1.52 -15.19 12.78
CA TYR A 111 -0.22 -15.64 13.28
C TYR A 111 -0.16 -15.64 14.82
N GLY A 112 0.20 -16.79 15.40
CA GLY A 112 0.35 -16.92 16.85
C GLY A 112 -0.94 -16.64 17.63
N ARG A 113 -0.81 -16.04 18.84
CA ARG A 113 -1.94 -15.72 19.73
C ARG A 113 -2.56 -14.35 19.41
N GLY A 114 -3.03 -14.18 18.18
CA GLY A 114 -3.75 -12.97 17.75
C GLY A 114 -2.91 -11.94 16.98
N GLY A 115 -1.72 -12.31 16.52
CA GLY A 115 -0.95 -11.52 15.56
C GLY A 115 -1.35 -11.80 14.11
N CYS A 116 -0.67 -11.14 13.18
CA CYS A 116 -0.94 -11.21 11.75
C CYS A 116 0.37 -11.25 10.95
N ILE A 117 0.42 -12.13 9.94
CA ILE A 117 1.37 -12.02 8.83
C ILE A 117 0.71 -11.21 7.71
N CYS A 118 1.27 -10.05 7.41
CA CYS A 118 0.92 -9.25 6.26
C CYS A 118 1.83 -9.68 5.10
N ASN A 119 1.26 -10.35 4.09
CA ASN A 119 1.96 -10.67 2.86
C ASN A 119 1.74 -9.52 1.88
N LEU A 120 2.83 -8.97 1.34
CA LEU A 120 2.82 -7.98 0.26
C LEU A 120 3.61 -8.54 -0.92
N THR A 121 2.96 -8.62 -2.06
CA THR A 121 3.55 -9.06 -3.31
C THR A 121 3.41 -7.95 -4.35
N SER A 122 4.54 -7.41 -4.78
CA SER A 122 4.62 -6.40 -5.82
C SER A 122 5.04 -7.05 -7.14
N THR A 123 4.24 -6.88 -8.18
CA THR A 123 4.57 -7.34 -9.54
C THR A 123 4.76 -6.13 -10.43
N TYR A 124 5.95 -6.02 -11.01
CA TYR A 124 6.34 -4.93 -11.88
C TYR A 124 6.45 -5.46 -13.31
N LYS A 125 5.78 -4.79 -14.24
CA LYS A 125 5.89 -5.09 -15.67
C LYS A 125 6.57 -3.91 -16.37
N ALA A 126 7.78 -4.14 -16.88
CA ALA A 126 8.52 -3.11 -17.62
C ALA A 126 7.98 -2.93 -19.06
N LYS A 127 8.09 -1.70 -19.59
CA LYS A 127 7.89 -1.42 -21.01
C LYS A 127 9.08 -1.97 -21.78
N GLY A 128 8.83 -2.95 -22.65
CA GLY A 128 9.87 -3.57 -23.48
C GLY A 128 10.89 -4.37 -22.65
N ASP A 129 12.18 -4.11 -22.88
CA ASP A 129 13.31 -4.77 -22.22
C ASP A 129 14.06 -3.84 -21.26
N ILE A 130 13.37 -2.83 -20.72
CA ILE A 130 13.93 -1.95 -19.69
C ILE A 130 14.07 -2.74 -18.38
N HIS A 131 15.23 -2.62 -17.75
CA HIS A 131 15.47 -3.16 -16.43
C HIS A 131 14.98 -2.19 -15.35
N ILE A 132 14.20 -2.70 -14.40
CA ILE A 132 13.73 -1.93 -13.25
C ILE A 132 14.89 -1.84 -12.26
N LYS A 133 15.20 -0.64 -11.78
CA LYS A 133 16.29 -0.45 -10.83
C LYS A 133 15.93 -1.08 -9.49
N GLU A 134 16.86 -1.80 -8.89
CA GLU A 134 16.68 -2.40 -7.57
C GLU A 134 16.43 -1.32 -6.50
N GLU A 135 17.11 -0.18 -6.59
CA GLU A 135 16.94 0.97 -5.69
C GLU A 135 15.48 1.45 -5.61
N ASP A 136 14.77 1.48 -6.75
CA ASP A 136 13.38 1.90 -6.82
C ASP A 136 12.44 0.90 -6.13
N ILE A 137 12.75 -0.40 -6.24
CA ILE A 137 12.03 -1.48 -5.56
C ILE A 137 12.27 -1.38 -4.05
N GLU A 138 13.51 -1.12 -3.62
CA GLU A 138 13.87 -0.96 -2.22
C GLU A 138 13.22 0.28 -1.59
N LEU A 139 13.21 1.41 -2.28
CA LEU A 139 12.49 2.61 -1.82
C LEU A 139 11.00 2.34 -1.62
N GLY A 140 10.37 1.60 -2.54
CA GLY A 140 8.97 1.19 -2.41
C GLY A 140 8.74 0.28 -1.19
N LYS A 141 9.65 -0.68 -0.98
CA LYS A 141 9.64 -1.58 0.18
C LYS A 141 9.75 -0.82 1.50
N ASP A 142 10.72 0.07 1.62
CA ASP A 142 11.01 0.77 2.89
C ASP A 142 9.85 1.70 3.28
N ARG A 143 9.21 2.34 2.30
CA ARG A 143 7.97 3.10 2.51
C ARG A 143 6.82 2.21 3.01
N ALA A 144 6.66 1.02 2.44
CA ALA A 144 5.65 0.08 2.90
C ALA A 144 5.93 -0.34 4.35
N ILE A 145 7.17 -0.75 4.67
CA ILE A 145 7.60 -1.14 6.02
C ILE A 145 7.23 -0.06 7.04
N GLY A 146 7.66 1.19 6.81
CA GLY A 146 7.38 2.28 7.75
C GLY A 146 5.89 2.50 7.98
N MET A 147 5.05 2.33 6.95
CA MET A 147 3.60 2.41 7.09
C MET A 147 3.03 1.27 7.95
N TYR A 148 3.50 0.03 7.77
CA TYR A 148 3.07 -1.11 8.59
C TYR A 148 3.46 -0.92 10.06
N GLU A 149 4.69 -0.48 10.33
CA GLU A 149 5.19 -0.28 11.70
C GLU A 149 4.42 0.81 12.45
N VAL A 150 4.18 1.95 11.80
CA VAL A 150 3.42 3.07 12.40
C VAL A 150 1.98 2.64 12.72
N LEU A 151 1.33 1.89 11.83
CA LEU A 151 -0.02 1.40 12.04
C LEU A 151 -0.10 0.31 13.12
N GLU A 152 0.85 -0.62 13.14
CA GLU A 152 0.95 -1.61 14.20
C GLU A 152 1.08 -0.93 15.57
N ALA A 153 2.02 0.02 15.71
CA ALA A 153 2.24 0.75 16.95
C ALA A 153 0.97 1.48 17.42
N TYR A 154 0.25 2.14 16.50
CA TYR A 154 -1.02 2.80 16.82
C TYR A 154 -2.09 1.81 17.29
N LEU A 155 -2.29 0.70 16.57
CA LEU A 155 -3.32 -0.29 16.88
C LEU A 155 -3.01 -1.06 18.18
N MET A 156 -1.74 -1.25 18.50
CA MET A 156 -1.30 -1.80 19.80
C MET A 156 -1.59 -0.82 20.94
N ALA A 157 -1.33 0.48 20.74
CA ALA A 157 -1.62 1.50 21.74
C ALA A 157 -3.13 1.78 21.90
N HIS A 158 -3.95 1.44 20.91
CA HIS A 158 -5.41 1.65 20.93
C HIS A 158 -6.18 0.34 20.71
N PRO A 159 -6.30 -0.54 21.73
CA PRO A 159 -6.87 -1.87 21.57
C PRO A 159 -8.33 -1.90 21.11
N ARG A 160 -9.08 -0.80 21.28
CA ARG A 160 -10.48 -0.66 20.85
C ARG A 160 -10.63 -0.09 19.43
N ALA A 161 -9.55 0.37 18.82
CA ALA A 161 -9.60 0.86 17.44
C ALA A 161 -9.72 -0.33 16.47
N TYR A 162 -10.65 -0.22 15.51
CA TYR A 162 -10.89 -1.17 14.43
C TYR A 162 -11.27 -2.60 14.86
N THR A 163 -11.69 -2.81 16.10
CA THR A 163 -12.22 -4.10 16.57
C THR A 163 -13.47 -4.50 15.79
#